data_AF-A0A7Y2HFI6-F1
#
_entry.id   AF-A0A7Y2HFI6-F1
#
_cell.length_a   1.000
_cell.length_b   1.000
_cell.length_c   1.000
_cell.angle_alpha   90.00
_cell.angle_beta   90.00
_cell.angle_gamma   90.00
#
_symmetry.space_group_name_H-M   'P 1'
#
loop_
_entity.id
_entity.type
_entity.pdbx_description
1 polymer ?
#
loop_
_entity_poly.entity_id
_entity_poly.type
_entity_poly.pdbx_seq_one_letter_code
_entity_poly.pdbx_strand_id
1 'polypeptide(L)'
;MTTQREFQIGGSNNPLGGIGAIVILILFFVALYFIAKGLFTVLSWIAPVLLILTLIIDYKVIVDFGKWIIKLFKNNILTGILAVLLTVIGFPIAAGILFSRALVRRKLRSMGHDPDSESSPEYAEYEEVVEDEDFLELPQIEKPPQDVDSDYDDLFK
;
A
#
# COMPACT_ATOMS: atom_id res chain seq x y z
N MET A 1 46.88 -14.39 1.42
CA MET A 1 46.79 -14.00 -0.01
C MET A 1 45.32 -13.74 -0.32
N THR A 2 44.94 -12.50 -0.57
CA THR A 2 43.57 -12.11 -0.91
C THR A 2 43.55 -11.56 -2.33
N THR A 3 43.01 -12.35 -3.26
CA THR A 3 42.87 -11.95 -4.66
C THR A 3 41.60 -11.12 -4.79
N GLN A 4 41.75 -9.81 -4.96
CA GLN A 4 40.64 -8.91 -5.27
C GLN A 4 40.15 -9.22 -6.69
N ARG A 5 38.88 -9.62 -6.83
CA ARG A 5 38.24 -9.74 -8.15
C ARG A 5 37.78 -8.36 -8.57
N GLU A 6 38.46 -7.78 -9.56
CA GLU A 6 37.95 -6.60 -10.27
C GLU A 6 36.77 -7.01 -11.14
N PHE A 7 35.58 -6.56 -10.79
CA PHE A 7 34.44 -6.58 -11.69
C PHE A 7 34.64 -5.47 -12.72
N GLN A 8 35.13 -5.84 -13.92
CA GLN A 8 35.13 -4.93 -15.06
C GLN A 8 33.68 -4.65 -15.48
N ILE A 9 33.13 -3.54 -14.99
CA ILE A 9 31.87 -3.00 -15.48
C ILE A 9 32.18 -2.14 -16.71
N GLY A 10 32.19 -2.79 -17.89
CA GLY A 10 31.89 -2.19 -19.18
C GLY A 10 33.03 -1.48 -19.93
N GLY A 11 33.19 -1.80 -21.22
CA GLY A 11 34.03 -1.00 -22.12
C GLY A 11 34.36 -1.67 -23.46
N SER A 12 33.38 -2.14 -24.25
CA SER A 12 33.64 -2.39 -25.67
C SER A 12 33.53 -1.06 -26.41
N ASN A 13 34.61 -0.62 -27.05
CA ASN A 13 34.75 0.67 -27.73
C ASN A 13 33.92 0.80 -29.04
N ASN A 14 32.75 0.18 -29.11
CA ASN A 14 31.85 0.27 -30.25
C ASN A 14 30.88 1.44 -30.05
N PRO A 15 30.87 2.48 -30.91
CA PRO A 15 29.89 3.58 -30.83
C PRO A 15 28.44 3.09 -30.96
N LEU A 16 28.24 1.88 -31.50
CA LEU A 16 26.96 1.18 -31.59
C LEU A 16 26.50 0.53 -30.28
N GLY A 17 27.36 0.36 -29.26
CA GLY A 17 26.97 -0.20 -27.97
C GLY A 17 26.10 0.75 -27.13
N GLY A 18 26.48 2.04 -27.09
CA GLY A 18 25.69 3.08 -26.45
C GLY A 18 24.42 3.42 -27.24
N ILE A 19 24.52 3.52 -28.56
CA ILE A 19 23.36 3.81 -29.44
C ILE A 19 22.37 2.64 -29.41
N GLY A 20 22.84 1.39 -29.43
CA GLY A 20 22.00 0.20 -29.34
C GLY A 20 21.18 0.15 -28.04
N ALA A 21 21.79 0.46 -26.90
CA ALA A 21 21.07 0.56 -25.63
C ALA A 21 19.99 1.64 -25.64
N ILE A 22 20.27 2.81 -26.22
CA ILE A 22 19.29 3.90 -26.38
C ILE A 22 18.14 3.47 -27.29
N VAL A 23 18.42 2.80 -28.42
CA VAL A 23 17.39 2.30 -29.34
C VAL A 23 16.48 1.28 -28.65
N ILE A 24 17.06 0.34 -27.90
CA ILE A 24 16.28 -0.65 -27.13
C ILE A 24 15.40 0.03 -26.08
N LEU A 25 15.94 1.03 -25.37
CA LEU A 25 15.18 1.81 -24.38
C LEU A 25 14.02 2.58 -25.04
N ILE A 26 14.25 3.19 -26.21
CA ILE A 26 13.18 3.85 -26.98
C ILE A 26 12.10 2.84 -27.36
N LEU A 27 12.47 1.67 -27.90
CA LEU A 27 11.51 0.63 -28.27
C LEU A 27 10.72 0.12 -27.06
N PHE A 28 11.36 -0.01 -25.90
CA PHE A 28 10.69 -0.36 -24.65
C PHE A 28 9.62 0.68 -24.25
N PHE A 29 9.95 1.97 -24.29
CA PHE A 29 8.97 3.03 -24.01
C PHE A 29 7.85 3.10 -25.06
N VAL A 30 8.15 2.83 -26.34
CA VAL A 30 7.13 2.72 -27.39
C VAL A 30 6.17 1.57 -27.10
N ALA A 31 6.69 0.41 -26.72
CA ALA A 31 5.85 -0.73 -26.33
C ALA A 31 4.98 -0.40 -25.10
N LEU A 32 5.55 0.21 -24.06
CA LEU A 32 4.81 0.69 -22.89
C LEU A 32 3.72 1.71 -23.27
N TYR A 33 4.01 2.62 -24.19
CA TYR A 33 3.03 3.60 -24.66
C TYR A 33 1.82 2.92 -25.31
N PHE A 34 2.02 1.90 -26.15
CA PHE A 34 0.90 1.17 -26.76
C PHE A 34 0.07 0.41 -25.73
N ILE A 35 0.71 -0.22 -24.73
CA ILE A 35 0.01 -0.90 -23.63
C ILE A 35 -0.80 0.12 -22.82
N ALA A 36 -0.16 1.21 -22.41
CA ALA A 36 -0.79 2.28 -21.65
C ALA A 36 -1.95 2.90 -22.43
N LYS A 37 -1.78 3.20 -23.72
CA LYS A 37 -2.84 3.71 -24.60
C LYS A 37 -4.00 2.72 -24.69
N GLY A 38 -3.73 1.43 -24.87
CA GLY A 38 -4.76 0.39 -24.92
C GLY A 38 -5.57 0.35 -23.64
N LEU A 39 -4.88 0.23 -22.49
CA LEU A 39 -5.51 0.21 -21.17
C LEU A 39 -6.31 1.50 -20.92
N PHE A 40 -5.73 2.66 -21.24
CA PHE A 40 -6.37 3.95 -21.07
C PHE A 40 -7.61 4.11 -21.96
N THR A 41 -7.58 3.59 -23.18
CA THR A 41 -8.73 3.62 -24.11
C THR A 41 -9.90 2.79 -23.56
N VAL A 42 -9.63 1.55 -23.15
CA VAL A 42 -10.63 0.66 -22.56
C VAL A 42 -11.18 1.26 -21.27
N LEU A 43 -10.28 1.73 -20.39
CA LEU A 43 -10.66 2.34 -19.12
C LEU A 43 -11.47 3.62 -19.35
N SER A 44 -11.15 4.43 -20.36
CA SER A 44 -11.89 5.66 -20.69
C SER A 44 -13.31 5.37 -21.16
N TRP A 45 -13.51 4.27 -21.89
CA TRP A 45 -14.84 3.87 -22.32
C TRP A 45 -15.69 3.38 -21.14
N ILE A 46 -15.09 2.66 -20.20
CA ILE A 46 -15.77 2.09 -19.02
C ILE A 46 -15.90 3.09 -17.86
N ALA A 47 -15.04 4.10 -17.82
CA ALA A 47 -14.99 5.14 -16.79
C ALA A 47 -16.33 5.81 -16.46
N PRO A 48 -17.18 6.23 -17.42
CA PRO A 48 -18.49 6.78 -17.09
C PRO A 48 -19.36 5.78 -16.31
N VAL A 49 -19.32 4.49 -16.67
CA VAL A 49 -20.04 3.43 -15.96
C VAL A 49 -19.44 3.24 -14.56
N LEU A 50 -18.12 3.24 -14.43
CA LEU A 50 -17.44 3.13 -13.13
C LEU A 50 -17.80 4.28 -12.19
N LEU A 51 -17.91 5.52 -12.69
CA LEU A 51 -18.33 6.64 -11.87
C LEU A 51 -19.77 6.50 -11.39
N ILE A 52 -20.68 6.07 -12.26
CA ILE A 52 -22.07 5.82 -11.87
C ILE A 52 -22.12 4.71 -10.80
N LEU A 53 -21.39 3.61 -11.01
CA LEU A 53 -21.31 2.53 -10.02
C LEU A 53 -20.71 2.99 -8.70
N THR A 54 -19.67 3.83 -8.74
CA THR A 54 -19.06 4.43 -7.55
C THR A 54 -20.11 5.25 -6.76
N LEU A 55 -20.91 6.05 -7.47
CA LEU A 55 -21.96 6.86 -6.84
C LEU A 55 -23.03 5.99 -6.17
N ILE A 56 -23.40 4.87 -6.80
CA ILE A 56 -24.37 3.91 -6.25
C ILE A 56 -23.79 3.14 -5.05
N ILE A 57 -22.53 2.73 -5.10
CA ILE A 57 -21.88 1.95 -4.03
C ILE A 57 -21.60 2.82 -2.81
N ASP A 58 -20.95 3.96 -3.01
CA ASP A 58 -20.61 4.88 -1.94
C ASP A 58 -20.35 6.30 -2.47
N TYR A 59 -21.40 7.11 -2.52
CA TYR A 59 -21.33 8.51 -2.97
C TYR A 59 -20.34 9.36 -2.15
N LYS A 60 -20.06 8.99 -0.89
CA LYS A 60 -19.13 9.74 -0.04
C LYS A 60 -17.73 9.74 -0.65
N VAL A 61 -17.32 8.68 -1.36
CA VAL A 61 -15.99 8.62 -2.00
C VAL A 61 -15.80 9.76 -3.01
N ILE A 62 -16.84 10.09 -3.78
CA ILE A 62 -16.81 11.19 -4.76
C ILE A 62 -16.80 12.54 -4.03
N VAL A 63 -17.61 12.68 -2.97
CA VAL A 63 -17.66 13.90 -2.16
C VAL A 63 -16.33 14.16 -1.47
N ASP A 64 -15.71 13.13 -0.88
CA ASP A 64 -14.43 13.23 -0.18
C ASP A 64 -13.28 13.55 -1.15
N PHE A 65 -13.34 13.01 -2.38
CA PHE A 65 -12.42 13.41 -3.46
C PHE A 65 -12.59 14.90 -3.82
N GLY A 66 -13.83 15.38 -3.99
CA GLY A 66 -14.10 16.79 -4.25
C GLY A 66 -13.63 17.71 -3.11
N LYS A 67 -13.88 17.32 -1.85
CA LYS A 67 -13.37 18.02 -0.66
C LYS A 67 -11.84 18.07 -0.65
N TRP A 68 -11.18 16.97 -1.03
CA TRP A 68 -9.73 16.92 -1.15
C TRP A 68 -9.22 17.93 -2.19
N ILE A 69 -9.84 18.00 -3.38
CA ILE A 69 -9.50 19.01 -4.40
C ILE A 69 -9.67 20.44 -3.86
N ILE A 70 -10.80 20.75 -3.20
CA ILE A 70 -11.03 22.07 -2.61
C ILE A 70 -9.98 22.40 -1.54
N LYS A 71 -9.58 21.41 -0.74
CA LYS A 71 -8.51 21.55 0.26
C LYS A 71 -7.16 21.87 -0.40
N LEU A 72 -6.86 21.27 -1.55
CA LEU A 72 -5.66 21.63 -2.32
C LEU A 72 -5.69 23.10 -2.74
N PHE A 73 -6.81 23.60 -3.28
CA PHE A 73 -6.95 25.02 -3.61
C PHE A 73 -6.79 25.95 -2.41
N LYS A 74 -7.33 25.56 -1.24
CA LYS A 74 -7.18 26.32 0.01
C LYS A 74 -5.73 26.37 0.51
N ASN A 75 -4.98 25.30 0.33
CA ASN A 75 -3.59 25.22 0.77
C ASN A 75 -2.64 25.92 -0.21
N ASN A 76 -2.80 25.64 -1.51
CA ASN A 76 -2.00 26.23 -2.58
C ASN A 76 -2.76 26.16 -3.90
N ILE A 77 -3.07 27.32 -4.48
CA ILE A 77 -3.81 27.41 -5.76
C ILE A 77 -3.10 26.65 -6.88
N LEU A 78 -1.77 26.69 -6.96
CA LEU A 78 -1.01 26.03 -8.01
C LEU A 78 -1.19 24.50 -7.94
N THR A 79 -1.17 23.92 -6.74
CA THR A 79 -1.38 22.47 -6.58
C THR A 79 -2.83 22.07 -6.87
N GLY A 80 -3.80 22.93 -6.52
CA GLY A 80 -5.20 22.73 -6.90
C GLY A 80 -5.40 22.67 -8.42
N ILE A 81 -4.82 23.61 -9.16
CA ILE A 81 -4.88 23.65 -10.64
C ILE A 81 -4.21 22.40 -11.22
N LEU A 82 -3.03 22.03 -10.74
CA LEU A 82 -2.32 20.84 -11.21
C LEU A 82 -3.15 19.57 -10.96
N ALA A 83 -3.78 19.45 -9.80
CA ALA A 83 -4.63 18.31 -9.46
C ALA A 83 -5.86 18.20 -10.36
N VAL A 84 -6.51 19.33 -10.68
CA VAL A 84 -7.65 19.36 -11.61
C VAL A 84 -7.19 18.95 -13.02
N LEU A 85 -6.09 19.50 -13.52
CA LEU A 85 -5.55 19.14 -14.84
C LEU A 85 -5.20 17.65 -14.92
N LEU A 86 -4.54 17.11 -13.90
CA LEU A 86 -4.25 15.68 -13.80
C LEU A 86 -5.52 14.84 -13.74
N THR A 87 -6.57 15.32 -13.07
CA THR A 87 -7.86 14.61 -12.99
C THR A 87 -8.61 14.64 -14.32
N VAL A 88 -8.56 15.73 -15.07
CA VAL A 88 -9.21 15.84 -16.38
C VAL A 88 -8.48 14.97 -17.41
N ILE A 89 -7.15 15.08 -17.48
CA ILE A 89 -6.32 14.29 -18.42
C ILE A 89 -6.31 12.82 -18.01
N GLY A 90 -6.21 12.54 -16.71
CA GLY A 90 -6.18 11.19 -16.12
C GLY A 90 -7.54 10.67 -15.69
N PHE A 91 -8.64 11.24 -16.17
CA PHE A 91 -10.01 10.94 -15.73
C PHE A 91 -10.33 9.44 -15.69
N PRO A 92 -9.96 8.63 -16.71
CA PRO A 92 -10.22 7.19 -16.67
C PRO A 92 -9.57 6.49 -15.49
N ILE A 93 -8.32 6.87 -15.18
CA ILE A 93 -7.56 6.35 -14.06
C ILE A 93 -8.19 6.83 -12.75
N ALA A 94 -8.55 8.10 -12.65
CA ALA A 94 -9.22 8.65 -11.48
C ALA A 94 -10.54 7.93 -11.19
N ALA A 95 -11.37 7.68 -12.20
CA ALA A 95 -12.61 6.90 -12.09
C ALA A 95 -12.36 5.47 -11.59
N GLY A 96 -11.35 4.79 -12.14
CA GLY A 96 -10.95 3.44 -11.69
C GLY A 96 -10.47 3.42 -10.24
N ILE A 97 -9.71 4.42 -9.80
CA ILE A 97 -9.26 4.57 -8.41
C ILE A 97 -10.45 4.81 -7.48
N LEU A 98 -11.36 5.72 -7.82
CA LEU A 98 -12.54 6.03 -7.01
C LEU A 98 -13.45 4.79 -6.87
N PHE A 99 -13.67 4.06 -7.96
CA PHE A 99 -14.44 2.83 -7.93
C PHE A 99 -13.79 1.75 -7.05
N SER A 100 -12.48 1.53 -7.22
CA SER A 100 -11.72 0.61 -6.38
C SER A 100 -11.83 0.97 -4.91
N ARG A 101 -11.69 2.26 -4.57
CA ARG A 101 -11.85 2.76 -3.20
C ARG A 101 -13.25 2.53 -2.64
N ALA A 102 -14.29 2.71 -3.46
CA ALA A 102 -15.67 2.43 -3.07
C ALA A 102 -15.92 0.94 -2.79
N LEU A 103 -15.36 0.05 -3.63
CA LEU A 103 -15.43 -1.40 -3.39
C LEU A 103 -14.74 -1.80 -2.09
N VAL A 104 -13.54 -1.26 -1.84
CA VAL A 104 -12.79 -1.52 -0.61
C VAL A 104 -13.57 -1.03 0.60
N ARG A 105 -14.08 0.20 0.61
CA ARG A 105 -14.89 0.75 1.72
C ARG A 105 -16.15 -0.07 1.99
N ARG A 106 -16.85 -0.51 0.93
CA ARG A 106 -18.01 -1.40 1.06
C ARG A 106 -17.63 -2.72 1.72
N LYS A 107 -16.49 -3.31 1.31
CA LYS A 107 -16.00 -4.58 1.88
C LYS A 107 -15.57 -4.43 3.33
N LEU A 108 -14.87 -3.35 3.69
CA LEU A 108 -14.48 -3.07 5.07
C LEU A 108 -15.70 -2.93 5.99
N ARG A 109 -16.73 -2.18 5.55
CA ARG A 109 -18.00 -2.05 6.30
C ARG A 109 -18.70 -3.40 6.52
N SER A 110 -18.67 -4.29 5.53
CA SER A 110 -19.25 -5.63 5.71
C SER A 110 -18.49 -6.51 6.71
N MET A 111 -17.25 -6.15 7.04
CA MET A 111 -16.39 -6.82 8.02
C MET A 111 -16.41 -6.11 9.39
N GLY A 112 -17.39 -5.25 9.66
CA GLY A 112 -17.50 -4.50 10.91
C GLY A 112 -16.49 -3.35 11.06
N HIS A 113 -15.58 -3.18 10.10
CA HIS A 113 -14.62 -2.07 10.08
C HIS A 113 -15.24 -0.91 9.32
N ASP A 114 -16.02 -0.05 9.98
CA ASP A 114 -16.51 1.17 9.33
C ASP A 114 -15.40 2.24 9.35
N PRO A 115 -14.80 2.60 8.21
CA PRO A 115 -13.75 3.64 8.19
C PRO A 115 -14.29 5.05 8.53
N ASP A 116 -15.61 5.20 8.61
CA ASP A 116 -16.27 6.47 8.96
C ASP A 116 -16.75 6.54 10.40
N SER A 117 -16.63 5.46 11.17
CA SER A 117 -17.04 5.49 12.56
C SER A 117 -16.06 6.36 13.34
N GLU A 118 -16.46 7.60 13.62
CA GLU A 118 -15.83 8.49 14.60
C GLU A 118 -15.98 7.97 16.05
N SER A 119 -16.41 6.72 16.23
CA SER A 119 -16.38 6.02 17.50
C SER A 119 -14.99 5.43 17.70
N SER A 120 -14.08 6.26 18.25
CA SER A 120 -12.93 5.90 19.08
C SER A 120 -11.92 4.86 18.54
N PRO A 121 -10.65 4.87 18.98
CA PRO A 121 -9.75 3.74 18.80
C PRO A 121 -10.21 2.59 19.74
N GLU A 122 -11.38 2.01 19.49
CA GLU A 122 -12.01 1.08 20.42
C GLU A 122 -11.84 -0.35 19.91
N TYR A 123 -10.68 -0.91 20.29
CA TYR A 123 -10.30 -2.32 20.42
C TYR A 123 -10.64 -3.28 19.27
N ALA A 124 -9.62 -3.99 18.80
CA ALA A 124 -9.84 -5.22 18.03
C ALA A 124 -10.74 -6.15 18.86
N GLU A 125 -11.78 -6.68 18.23
CA GLU A 125 -12.64 -7.70 18.84
C GLU A 125 -11.73 -8.86 19.26
N TYR A 126 -11.59 -9.06 20.56
CA TYR A 126 -10.78 -10.14 21.11
C TYR A 126 -11.43 -11.45 20.68
N GLU A 127 -10.66 -12.31 20.00
CA GLU A 127 -11.04 -13.70 19.87
C GLU A 127 -11.01 -14.29 21.28
N GLU A 128 -12.20 -14.55 21.83
CA GLU A 128 -12.36 -15.21 23.13
C GLU A 128 -11.81 -16.63 22.98
N VAL A 129 -10.53 -16.78 23.29
CA VAL A 129 -9.90 -18.10 23.43
C VAL A 129 -10.64 -18.75 24.59
N VAL A 130 -11.39 -19.81 24.30
CA VAL A 130 -11.96 -20.65 25.35
C VAL A 130 -10.76 -21.14 26.16
N GLU A 131 -10.56 -20.56 27.35
CA GLU A 131 -9.54 -21.02 28.28
C GLU A 131 -9.97 -22.42 28.67
N ASP A 132 -9.44 -23.43 27.97
CA ASP A 132 -9.44 -24.79 28.48
C ASP A 132 -8.79 -24.69 29.86
N GLU A 133 -9.54 -25.03 30.92
CA GLU A 133 -9.17 -24.84 32.33
C GLU A 133 -7.78 -25.44 32.67
N ASP A 134 -7.28 -26.32 31.80
CA ASP A 134 -5.98 -26.99 31.87
C ASP A 134 -4.79 -26.15 31.36
N PHE A 135 -4.99 -25.01 30.67
CA PHE A 135 -3.87 -24.20 30.14
C PHE A 135 -3.09 -23.46 31.24
N LEU A 136 -3.75 -23.10 32.34
CA LEU A 136 -3.16 -22.34 33.44
C LEU A 136 -2.65 -23.23 34.59
N GLU A 137 -2.88 -24.55 34.52
CA GLU A 137 -2.31 -25.48 35.50
C GLU A 137 -0.85 -25.78 35.17
N LEU A 138 0.04 -25.10 35.88
CA LEU A 138 1.46 -25.41 35.84
C LEU A 138 1.67 -26.87 36.29
N PRO A 139 2.48 -27.68 35.57
CA PRO A 139 2.90 -28.98 36.05
C PRO A 139 3.53 -28.81 37.43
N GLN A 140 3.14 -29.62 38.41
CA GLN A 140 3.76 -29.59 39.74
C GLN A 140 5.22 -30.03 39.61
N ILE A 141 6.12 -29.06 39.55
CA ILE A 141 7.57 -29.32 39.58
C ILE A 141 7.92 -29.67 41.03
N GLU A 142 8.43 -30.89 41.25
CA GLU A 142 9.03 -31.27 42.53
C GLU A 142 10.15 -30.27 42.85
N LYS A 143 10.01 -29.54 43.97
CA LYS A 143 11.05 -28.61 44.43
C LYS A 143 12.34 -29.39 44.65
N PRO A 144 13.45 -29.04 43.97
CA PRO A 144 14.73 -29.65 44.29
C PRO A 144 15.09 -29.34 45.75
N PRO A 145 15.80 -30.24 46.45
CA PRO A 145 16.19 -30.03 47.83
C PRO A 145 16.96 -28.71 47.96
N GLN A 146 16.50 -27.84 48.86
CA GLN A 146 17.16 -26.59 49.20
C GLN A 146 18.46 -26.91 49.94
N ASP A 147 19.55 -27.09 49.19
CA ASP A 147 20.89 -26.92 49.74
C ASP A 147 21.89 -26.62 48.61
N VAL A 148 21.87 -25.37 48.15
CA VAL A 148 23.03 -24.73 47.54
C VAL A 148 22.91 -23.25 47.83
N ASP A 149 23.82 -22.77 48.67
CA ASP A 149 24.08 -21.36 48.94
C ASP A 149 24.17 -20.65 47.58
N SER A 150 23.14 -19.87 47.22
CA SER A 150 23.07 -19.27 45.90
C SER A 150 23.98 -18.05 45.90
N ASP A 151 25.16 -18.21 45.29
CA ASP A 151 26.14 -17.16 44.91
C ASP A 151 25.58 -16.07 43.97
N TYR A 152 24.27 -15.83 43.99
CA TYR A 152 23.59 -14.80 43.21
C TYR A 152 23.94 -13.39 43.69
N ASP A 153 24.30 -13.26 44.97
CA ASP A 153 24.69 -11.99 45.59
C ASP A 153 26.13 -11.55 45.23
N ASP A 154 26.95 -12.46 44.70
CA ASP A 154 28.33 -12.17 44.28
C ASP A 154 28.44 -11.71 42.81
N LEU A 155 27.37 -11.82 42.02
CA LEU A 155 27.36 -11.39 40.62
C LEU A 155 27.21 -9.87 40.42
N PHE A 156 26.88 -9.14 41.49
CA PHE A 156 26.61 -7.70 41.43
C PHE A 156 27.53 -6.87 42.33
N LYS A 157 28.63 -7.46 42.83
CA LYS A 157 29.71 -6.74 43.51
C LYS A 157 30.76 -6.22 42.52
#